data_AF-A0A939DZM6-F1
#
_entry.id   AF-A0A939DZM6-F1
#
_cell.length_a   1.000
_cell.length_b   1.000
_cell.length_c   1.000
_cell.angle_alpha   90.00
_cell.angle_beta   90.00
_cell.angle_gamma   90.00
#
_symmetry.space_group_name_H-M   'P 1'
#
loop_
_entity.id
_entity.type
_entity.pdbx_description
1 polymer ?
#
loop_
_entity_poly.entity_id
_entity_poly.type
_entity_poly.pdbx_seq_one_letter_code
_entity_poly.pdbx_strand_id
1 'polypeptide(L)'
;MTTPETSTSSHERIPGRVVGVYNANGGLKGELSYVIGKLKGTTHCGLCDITHGNSPVAKKSWKDTMACLPVDITTVHLNEMDSRTAALVNSSNAPAVVFLPDDQDTGDRILLDAAELDACAADPEKLGDKILAALTTSGK
;
A
#
# COMPACT_ATOMS: atom_id res chain seq x y z
N MET A 1 33.21 13.89 -34.73
CA MET A 1 33.67 13.43 -33.41
C MET A 1 32.43 13.29 -32.56
N THR A 2 31.94 12.06 -32.42
CA THR A 2 30.66 11.73 -31.80
C THR A 2 30.88 11.60 -30.29
N THR A 3 30.24 12.44 -29.49
CA THR A 3 30.13 12.23 -28.04
C THR A 3 28.99 11.24 -27.75
N PRO A 4 29.18 10.28 -26.83
CA PRO A 4 28.14 9.34 -26.45
C PRO A 4 27.04 10.02 -25.65
N GLU A 5 25.80 9.72 -25.97
CA GLU A 5 24.62 10.06 -25.17
C GLU A 5 24.64 9.21 -23.89
N THR A 6 24.85 9.86 -22.76
CA THR A 6 24.73 9.20 -21.46
C THR A 6 23.26 8.92 -21.21
N SER A 7 22.87 7.67 -21.48
CA SER A 7 21.60 7.07 -21.12
C SER A 7 21.29 7.34 -19.65
N THR A 8 20.30 8.19 -19.40
CA THR A 8 19.63 8.24 -18.10
C THR A 8 18.55 7.17 -18.14
N SER A 9 18.79 6.06 -17.46
CA SER A 9 17.84 4.96 -17.31
C SER A 9 16.53 5.51 -16.70
N SER A 10 15.52 5.75 -17.54
CA SER A 10 14.14 5.88 -17.06
C SER A 10 13.82 4.60 -16.31
N HIS A 11 13.65 4.67 -14.99
CA HIS A 11 12.99 3.58 -14.28
C HIS A 11 11.61 3.46 -14.90
N GLU A 12 11.36 2.36 -15.60
CA GLU A 12 10.07 2.08 -16.23
C GLU A 12 9.02 2.04 -15.12
N ARG A 13 8.24 3.12 -15.01
CA ARG A 13 7.15 3.19 -14.05
C ARG A 13 5.96 2.38 -14.56
N ILE A 14 5.28 1.71 -13.64
CA ILE A 14 4.03 1.02 -13.93
C ILE A 14 2.91 2.08 -13.90
N PRO A 15 2.19 2.32 -15.01
CA PRO A 15 1.15 3.34 -15.08
C PRO A 15 -0.05 2.97 -14.20
N GLY A 16 -0.38 3.86 -13.26
CA GLY A 16 -1.39 3.65 -12.23
C GLY A 16 -0.89 3.98 -10.84
N ARG A 17 -1.73 3.68 -9.83
CA ARG A 17 -1.40 3.87 -8.42
C ARG A 17 -1.78 2.68 -7.56
N VAL A 18 -1.02 2.46 -6.50
CA VAL A 18 -1.32 1.50 -5.44
C VAL A 18 -1.92 2.24 -4.25
N VAL A 19 -2.97 1.68 -3.65
CA VAL A 19 -3.61 2.24 -2.45
C VAL A 19 -3.66 1.16 -1.37
N GLY A 20 -2.99 1.40 -0.24
CA GLY A 20 -3.13 0.60 0.98
C GLY A 20 -4.27 1.11 1.86
N VAL A 21 -5.25 0.27 2.14
CA VAL A 21 -6.40 0.61 2.98
C VAL A 21 -6.22 0.00 4.36
N TYR A 22 -6.14 0.85 5.38
CA TYR A 22 -6.14 0.40 6.78
C TYR A 22 -7.54 -0.07 7.20
N ASN A 23 -7.61 -1.08 8.08
CA ASN A 23 -8.86 -1.46 8.75
C ASN A 23 -9.14 -0.57 9.97
N ALA A 24 -9.23 0.74 9.74
CA ALA A 24 -9.52 1.74 10.75
C ALA A 24 -10.18 2.95 10.07
N ASN A 25 -10.90 3.76 10.85
CA ASN A 25 -11.37 5.07 10.42
C ASN A 25 -10.37 6.15 10.83
N GLY A 26 -10.05 7.05 9.91
CA GLY A 26 -9.27 8.26 10.14
C GLY A 26 -10.14 9.35 10.79
N GLY A 27 -9.50 10.34 11.42
CA GLY A 27 -10.15 11.51 12.02
C GLY A 27 -9.55 12.81 11.52
N LEU A 28 -10.34 13.90 11.52
CA LEU A 28 -9.90 15.26 11.18
C LEU A 28 -8.89 15.77 12.22
N LYS A 29 -7.62 15.41 11.99
CA LYS A 29 -6.33 16.00 12.38
C LYS A 29 -5.34 14.85 12.33
N GLY A 30 -4.31 14.98 11.49
CA GLY A 30 -3.31 13.97 11.18
C GLY A 30 -2.38 13.56 12.33
N GLU A 31 -2.94 13.20 13.47
CA GLU A 31 -2.29 12.48 14.55
C GLU A 31 -3.09 11.20 14.74
N LEU A 32 -2.61 10.15 14.07
CA LEU A 32 -2.75 8.76 14.48
C LEU A 32 -3.70 8.55 15.67
N SER A 33 -4.97 8.25 15.40
CA SER A 33 -5.86 7.64 16.39
C SER A 33 -5.40 6.21 16.68
N TYR A 34 -4.16 6.06 17.15
CA TYR A 34 -3.74 4.94 17.97
C TYR A 34 -4.45 5.11 19.31
N VAL A 35 -5.76 4.89 19.31
CA VAL A 35 -6.42 4.45 20.53
C VAL A 35 -6.07 2.97 20.66
N ILE A 36 -4.82 2.77 21.10
CA ILE A 36 -4.44 1.78 22.09
C ILE A 36 -5.13 0.41 21.87
N GLY A 37 -4.45 -0.44 21.11
CA GLY A 37 -4.54 -1.91 21.23
C GLY A 37 -4.10 -2.45 22.61
N LYS A 38 -4.32 -1.70 23.70
CA LYS A 38 -4.52 -2.24 25.06
C LYS A 38 -5.98 -2.14 25.51
N LEU A 39 -6.92 -1.85 24.62
CA LEU A 39 -8.36 -2.03 24.86
C LEU A 39 -8.90 -3.11 23.91
N LYS A 40 -8.50 -4.37 24.15
CA LYS A 40 -9.24 -5.64 24.00
C LYS A 40 -10.41 -5.76 22.97
N GLY A 41 -10.44 -5.02 21.86
CA GLY A 41 -11.62 -5.00 20.99
C GLY A 41 -11.54 -4.24 19.68
N THR A 42 -10.37 -3.74 19.25
CA THR A 42 -10.19 -3.25 17.88
C THR A 42 -9.62 -4.35 16.99
N THR A 43 -10.13 -4.45 15.76
CA THR A 43 -9.77 -5.45 14.76
C THR A 43 -8.28 -5.40 14.42
N HIS A 44 -7.63 -6.56 14.28
CA HIS A 44 -6.25 -6.69 13.82
C HIS A 44 -6.05 -5.99 12.47
N CYS A 45 -4.94 -5.25 12.30
CA CYS A 45 -4.62 -4.51 11.08
C CYS A 45 -3.14 -4.71 10.70
N GLY A 46 -2.84 -5.75 9.92
CA GLY A 46 -1.47 -6.04 9.47
C GLY A 46 -0.79 -4.88 8.73
N LEU A 47 -1.52 -4.11 7.92
CA LEU A 47 -0.95 -2.93 7.25
C LEU A 47 -0.53 -1.84 8.25
N CYS A 48 -1.27 -1.66 9.34
CA CYS A 48 -0.92 -0.72 10.41
C CYS A 48 0.41 -1.15 11.06
N ASP A 49 0.57 -2.45 11.34
CA ASP A 49 1.81 -3.00 11.91
C ASP A 49 3.00 -2.87 10.96
N ILE A 50 2.79 -3.07 9.65
CA ILE A 50 3.83 -2.87 8.64
C ILE A 50 4.27 -1.40 8.60
N THR A 51 3.34 -0.45 8.53
CA THR A 51 3.64 0.99 8.44
C THR A 51 4.30 1.54 9.71
N HIS A 52 3.77 1.19 10.89
CA HIS A 52 4.08 1.86 12.15
C HIS A 52 4.87 1.00 13.13
N GLY A 53 4.57 -0.31 13.19
CA GLY A 53 5.06 -1.18 14.24
C GLY A 53 4.70 -0.60 15.62
N ASN A 54 5.70 -0.39 16.48
CA ASN A 54 5.50 0.14 17.83
C ASN A 54 5.60 1.68 17.92
N SER A 55 5.67 2.38 16.77
CA SER A 55 5.91 3.83 16.70
C SER A 55 4.65 4.58 16.24
N PRO A 56 4.39 5.79 16.75
CA PRO A 56 3.29 6.60 16.25
C PRO A 56 3.53 7.19 14.85
N VAL A 57 4.79 7.23 14.42
CA VAL A 57 5.17 7.67 13.08
C VAL A 57 5.54 6.49 12.21
N ALA A 58 5.35 6.63 10.89
CA ALA A 58 5.74 5.60 9.93
C ALA A 58 7.25 5.27 10.05
N LYS A 59 7.58 3.98 9.97
CA LYS A 59 8.96 3.48 10.03
C LYS A 59 9.82 4.13 8.95
N LYS A 60 11.12 4.27 9.21
CA LYS A 60 12.06 4.68 8.16
C LYS A 60 12.09 3.63 7.03
N SER A 61 12.16 2.35 7.38
CA SER A 61 12.13 1.24 6.42
C SER A 61 10.85 1.25 5.57
N TRP A 62 9.70 1.58 6.15
CA TRP A 62 8.47 1.80 5.38
C TRP A 62 8.66 2.86 4.29
N LYS A 63 9.13 4.06 4.66
CA LYS A 63 9.32 5.15 3.70
C LYS A 63 10.34 4.77 2.62
N ASP A 64 11.43 4.14 3.02
CA ASP A 64 12.49 3.71 2.10
C ASP A 64 11.97 2.67 1.11
N THR A 65 11.26 1.62 1.58
CA THR A 65 10.71 0.58 0.70
C THR A 65 9.67 1.15 -0.26
N MET A 66 8.74 1.96 0.22
CA MET A 66 7.70 2.55 -0.64
C MET A 66 8.29 3.49 -1.69
N ALA A 67 9.38 4.20 -1.38
CA ALA A 67 10.08 5.07 -2.33
C ALA A 67 10.82 4.30 -3.45
N CYS A 68 11.10 3.01 -3.25
CA CYS A 68 11.76 2.15 -4.23
C CYS A 68 10.78 1.44 -5.19
N LEU A 69 9.47 1.53 -4.95
CA LEU A 69 8.48 0.91 -5.84
C LEU A 69 8.41 1.65 -7.19
N PRO A 70 8.22 0.92 -8.31
CA PRO A 70 8.09 1.53 -9.64
C PRO A 70 6.70 2.14 -9.89
N VAL A 71 5.89 2.32 -8.85
CA VAL A 71 4.51 2.78 -8.89
C VAL A 71 4.25 3.71 -7.70
N ASP A 72 3.40 4.72 -7.90
CA ASP A 72 3.01 5.60 -6.80
C ASP A 72 2.15 4.82 -5.80
N ILE A 73 2.46 4.94 -4.51
CA ILE A 73 1.69 4.31 -3.44
C ILE A 73 1.24 5.32 -2.39
N THR A 74 -0.01 5.22 -1.99
CA THR A 74 -0.60 5.97 -0.88
C THR A 74 -1.30 5.03 0.09
N THR A 75 -1.57 5.51 1.31
CA THR A 75 -2.37 4.78 2.29
C THR A 75 -3.50 5.63 2.82
N VAL A 76 -4.67 5.03 3.00
CA VAL A 76 -5.90 5.70 3.45
C VAL A 76 -6.64 4.86 4.49
N HIS A 77 -7.49 5.50 5.28
CA HIS A 77 -8.45 4.82 6.15
C HIS A 77 -9.74 4.47 5.40
N LEU A 78 -10.59 3.63 6.00
CA LEU A 78 -11.86 3.19 5.41
C LEU A 78 -12.76 4.35 4.97
N ASN A 79 -12.81 5.43 5.75
CA ASN A 79 -13.61 6.62 5.48
C ASN A 79 -12.93 7.67 4.57
N GLU A 80 -11.71 7.40 4.12
CA GLU A 80 -10.90 8.30 3.27
C GLU A 80 -10.73 7.75 1.84
N MET A 81 -11.29 6.57 1.56
CA MET A 81 -11.23 5.94 0.25
C MET A 81 -11.96 6.78 -0.81
N ASP A 82 -11.36 6.89 -1.99
CA ASP A 82 -12.07 7.34 -3.18
C ASP A 82 -13.05 6.27 -3.68
N SER A 83 -13.95 6.65 -4.60
CA SER A 83 -14.98 5.74 -5.13
C SER A 83 -14.42 4.51 -5.84
N ARG A 84 -13.24 4.63 -6.46
CA ARG A 84 -12.57 3.55 -7.20
C ARG A 84 -12.04 2.50 -6.23
N THR A 85 -11.42 2.95 -5.15
CA THR A 85 -10.94 2.10 -4.05
C THR A 85 -12.09 1.46 -3.27
N ALA A 86 -13.14 2.23 -2.96
CA ALA A 86 -14.32 1.77 -2.22
C ALA A 86 -15.16 0.74 -2.99
N ALA A 87 -15.00 0.63 -4.31
CA ALA A 87 -15.61 -0.43 -5.12
C ALA A 87 -14.98 -1.81 -4.86
N LEU A 88 -13.74 -1.85 -4.35
CA LEU A 88 -12.97 -3.08 -4.10
C LEU A 88 -12.91 -3.43 -2.61
N VAL A 89 -12.80 -2.41 -1.75
CA VAL A 89 -12.50 -2.58 -0.33
C VAL A 89 -13.62 -1.97 0.53
N ASN A 90 -13.99 -2.69 1.59
CA ASN A 90 -14.87 -2.24 2.65
C ASN A 90 -14.41 -2.84 3.99
N SER A 91 -15.18 -2.60 5.07
CA SER A 91 -14.81 -3.07 6.42
C SER A 91 -14.74 -4.60 6.56
N SER A 92 -15.30 -5.38 5.62
CA SER A 92 -15.33 -6.84 5.67
C SER A 92 -14.06 -7.49 5.07
N ASN A 93 -13.32 -6.77 4.23
CA ASN A 93 -12.11 -7.28 3.58
C ASN A 93 -10.87 -6.38 3.80
N ALA A 94 -10.97 -5.35 4.63
CA ALA A 94 -9.82 -4.57 5.08
C ALA A 94 -9.04 -5.29 6.21
N PRO A 95 -7.72 -5.07 6.35
CA PRO A 95 -6.89 -4.22 5.49
C PRO A 95 -6.60 -4.88 4.14
N ALA A 96 -6.35 -4.07 3.12
CA ALA A 96 -6.06 -4.55 1.78
C ALA A 96 -5.13 -3.57 1.04
N VAL A 97 -4.43 -4.07 0.01
CA VAL A 97 -3.68 -3.24 -0.95
C VAL A 97 -4.29 -3.44 -2.32
N VAL A 98 -4.65 -2.35 -2.99
CA VAL A 98 -5.25 -2.38 -4.32
C VAL A 98 -4.36 -1.69 -5.34
N PHE A 99 -4.48 -2.10 -6.60
CA PHE A 99 -3.90 -1.41 -7.73
C PHE A 99 -5.00 -0.86 -8.62
N LEU A 100 -4.82 0.41 -8.99
CA LEU A 100 -5.71 1.20 -9.83
C LEU A 100 -4.90 1.63 -11.06
N PRO A 101 -4.87 0.81 -12.14
CA PRO A 101 -4.13 1.14 -13.35
C PRO A 101 -4.66 2.42 -14.01
N ASP A 102 -3.83 3.14 -14.77
CA ASP A 102 -4.33 4.26 -15.60
C ASP A 102 -5.13 3.75 -16.81
N ASP A 103 -4.76 2.57 -17.30
CA ASP A 103 -5.50 1.85 -18.33
C ASP A 103 -6.68 1.08 -17.73
N GLN A 104 -7.89 1.47 -18.12
CA GLN A 104 -9.12 0.87 -17.61
C GLN A 104 -9.36 -0.55 -18.13
N ASP A 105 -8.76 -0.95 -19.25
CA ASP A 105 -8.90 -2.31 -19.80
C ASP A 105 -8.20 -3.36 -18.91
N THR A 106 -7.16 -2.95 -18.19
CA THR A 106 -6.44 -3.81 -17.24
C THR A 106 -7.27 -4.10 -15.97
N GLY A 107 -8.18 -3.19 -15.61
CA GLY A 107 -9.10 -3.35 -14.49
C GLY A 107 -8.48 -3.18 -13.09
N ASP A 108 -9.31 -2.67 -12.18
CA ASP A 108 -8.97 -2.50 -10.77
C ASP A 108 -8.93 -3.83 -10.03
N ARG A 109 -7.97 -3.98 -9.11
CA ARG A 109 -7.80 -5.25 -8.40
C ARG A 109 -7.16 -5.10 -7.03
N ILE A 110 -7.51 -6.04 -6.15
CA ILE A 110 -6.79 -6.27 -4.89
C ILE A 110 -5.49 -7.01 -5.23
N LEU A 111 -4.35 -6.45 -4.78
CA LEU A 111 -3.03 -7.08 -4.89
C LEU A 111 -2.71 -7.94 -3.67
N LEU A 112 -3.08 -7.48 -2.47
CA LEU A 112 -2.87 -8.20 -1.22
C LEU A 112 -4.11 -8.08 -0.32
N ASP A 113 -4.56 -9.21 0.23
CA ASP A 113 -5.58 -9.25 1.27
C ASP A 113 -5.01 -9.18 2.70
N ALA A 114 -5.89 -9.23 3.70
CA ALA A 114 -5.52 -9.18 5.10
C ALA A 114 -4.56 -10.32 5.53
N ALA A 115 -4.75 -11.54 5.01
CA ALA A 115 -3.91 -12.68 5.36
C ALA A 115 -2.51 -12.55 4.76
N GLU A 116 -2.41 -12.03 3.52
CA GLU A 116 -1.14 -11.76 2.87
C GLU A 116 -0.37 -10.62 3.54
N LEU A 117 -1.07 -9.61 4.04
CA LEU A 117 -0.51 -8.54 4.86
C LEU A 117 0.00 -9.07 6.21
N ASP A 118 -0.77 -9.93 6.89
CA ASP A 118 -0.34 -10.56 8.14
C ASP A 118 0.91 -11.44 7.92
N ALA A 119 0.99 -12.13 6.78
CA ALA A 119 2.15 -12.92 6.40
C ALA A 119 3.42 -12.08 6.13
N CYS A 120 3.30 -10.77 5.95
CA CYS A 120 4.46 -9.87 5.90
C CYS A 120 5.11 -9.70 7.28
N ALA A 121 4.45 -10.11 8.38
CA ALA A 121 5.02 -10.09 9.73
C ALA A 121 5.57 -8.71 10.14
N ALA A 122 4.80 -7.65 9.87
CA ALA A 122 5.16 -6.25 10.13
C ALA A 122 6.44 -5.76 9.41
N ASP A 123 6.84 -6.42 8.32
CA ASP A 123 8.03 -6.13 7.53
C ASP A 123 7.69 -5.36 6.24
N PRO A 124 8.12 -4.09 6.10
CA PRO A 124 7.88 -3.32 4.88
C PRO A 124 8.55 -3.89 3.64
N GLU A 125 9.72 -4.52 3.74
CA GLU A 125 10.45 -5.05 2.58
C GLU A 125 9.66 -6.20 1.95
N LYS A 126 9.13 -7.11 2.78
CA LYS A 126 8.25 -8.20 2.31
C LYS A 126 6.97 -7.69 1.65
N LEU A 127 6.40 -6.60 2.16
CA LEU A 127 5.26 -5.95 1.52
C LEU A 127 5.64 -5.43 0.13
N GLY A 128 6.78 -4.73 0.02
CA GLY A 128 7.29 -4.23 -1.25
C GLY A 128 7.50 -5.35 -2.29
N ASP A 129 8.13 -6.44 -1.88
CA ASP A 129 8.36 -7.61 -2.74
C ASP A 129 7.05 -8.22 -3.24
N LYS A 130 6.06 -8.36 -2.36
CA LYS A 130 4.73 -8.90 -2.73
C LYS A 130 3.97 -7.97 -3.66
N ILE A 131 4.01 -6.65 -3.43
CA ILE A 131 3.40 -5.67 -4.34
C ILE A 131 4.03 -5.79 -5.73
N LEU A 132 5.36 -5.83 -5.81
CA LEU A 132 6.07 -5.95 -7.09
C LEU A 132 5.74 -7.27 -7.81
N ALA A 133 5.69 -8.38 -7.08
CA ALA A 133 5.30 -9.67 -7.63
C ALA A 133 3.85 -9.67 -8.15
N ALA A 134 2.91 -9.07 -7.40
CA ALA A 134 1.51 -9.00 -7.80
C ALA A 134 1.31 -8.13 -9.05
N LEU A 135 2.03 -7.01 -9.15
CA LEU A 135 1.96 -6.12 -10.32
C LEU A 135 2.49 -6.77 -11.60
N THR A 136 3.53 -7.59 -11.49
CA THR A 136 4.17 -8.25 -12.65
C THR A 136 3.44 -9.52 -13.10
N THR A 137 2.61 -10.13 -12.24
CA THR A 137 1.88 -11.37 -12.56
C THR A 137 0.61 -11.11 -13.38
N SER A 138 0.07 -9.89 -13.41
CA SER A 138 -1.18 -9.56 -14.13
C SER A 138 -1.02 -9.29 -15.64
N GLY A 139 0.14 -9.58 -16.24
CA GLY A 139 0.44 -9.34 -17.65
C GLY A 139 0.11 -10.49 -18.60
N LYS A 140 -0.95 -11.28 -18.37
CA LYS A 140 -1.29 -12.43 -19.22
C LYS A 140 -2.75 -12.49 -19.63
#